data_AF-A0A939CR49-F1
#
_entry.id   AF-A0A939CR49-F1
#
_cell.length_a   1.000
_cell.length_b   1.000
_cell.length_c   1.000
_cell.angle_alpha   90.00
_cell.angle_beta   90.00
_cell.angle_gamma   90.00
#
_symmetry.space_group_name_H-M   'P 1'
#
loop_
_entity.id
_entity.type
_entity.pdbx_description
1 polymer ?
#
loop_
_entity_poly.entity_id
_entity_poly.type
_entity_poly.pdbx_seq_one_letter_code
_entity_poly.pdbx_strand_id
1 'polypeptide(L)'
;MRIVIKIFLASPGDVATERRHVEKLKEEINRTVAANKGIVLEVVSSANAFPSYGKDGQAILNEQIGKMQEYELFIGIMWNRIGTPTPRAKSGTAEEFARAVRSLMRKGKPQVWFYFREAPAHLTTKEQLRQREEALEFKAKFRGKGLFREYKTPANFRDQLREHLTLWLNQYPNAASQPLTAAKKQTKKKPEVKTESESSPVASDRKKITSANNTSATPRKTPTSKSSTSRSTGTVKNSGDWVMLNDKFFQTKSSATQPDRSIIIQLSPKNMEQVAELKSLHPGEFHNKKQITYADQHDAGIMEVSSVLSESLAGKTSFNITLKPIQRSQNSSFILEANFNNYSADEIAELRIRQMLLGEALPKDIGRFFPTTQITAPYNHTVEVKKGIFPELWAKLQKEPRLFLPKAWLWAVYYLKMSQLVEDVLELELGSIKNKVMPVRFRGKRRVYSNQEPCIIEVLGNCTLSA
;
A
#
# COMPACT_ATOMS: atom_id res chain seq x y z
N MET A 1 -17.83 -17.56 -21.08
CA MET A 1 -19.00 -17.40 -20.17
C MET A 1 -18.55 -16.55 -18.99
N ARG A 2 -19.30 -15.49 -18.62
CA ARG A 2 -18.91 -14.64 -17.48
C ARG A 2 -19.53 -15.21 -16.19
N ILE A 3 -18.75 -15.29 -15.12
CA ILE A 3 -19.19 -15.70 -13.78
C ILE A 3 -19.86 -14.49 -13.13
N VAL A 4 -21.11 -14.62 -12.71
CA VAL A 4 -21.80 -13.55 -11.96
C VAL A 4 -21.63 -13.81 -10.46
N ILE A 5 -21.06 -12.83 -9.76
CA ILE A 5 -20.91 -12.84 -8.32
C ILE A 5 -21.92 -11.86 -7.73
N LYS A 6 -22.88 -12.38 -6.97
CA LYS A 6 -23.90 -11.57 -6.30
C LYS A 6 -23.42 -11.14 -4.91
N ILE A 7 -23.54 -9.84 -4.64
CA ILE A 7 -23.20 -9.19 -3.38
C ILE A 7 -24.47 -8.61 -2.76
N PHE A 8 -24.76 -8.95 -1.52
CA PHE A 8 -25.85 -8.36 -0.77
C PHE A 8 -25.37 -7.16 0.06
N LEU A 9 -26.00 -6.00 -0.10
CA LEU A 9 -25.67 -4.76 0.62
C LEU A 9 -26.76 -4.39 1.64
N ALA A 10 -26.41 -4.50 2.92
CA ALA A 10 -27.25 -4.16 4.06
C ALA A 10 -26.75 -2.88 4.74
N SER A 11 -27.61 -1.88 4.92
CA SER A 11 -27.25 -0.69 5.68
C SER A 11 -28.49 0.11 6.12
N PRO A 12 -28.42 0.82 7.27
CA PRO A 12 -29.39 1.86 7.57
C PRO A 12 -29.25 3.08 6.62
N GLY A 13 -30.20 4.02 6.70
CA GLY A 13 -30.28 5.17 5.79
C GLY A 13 -29.26 6.29 6.04
N ASP A 14 -28.59 6.33 7.19
CA ASP A 14 -27.63 7.37 7.58
C ASP A 14 -26.25 7.22 6.94
N VAL A 15 -26.05 6.20 6.10
CA VAL A 15 -24.81 5.92 5.34
C VAL A 15 -25.04 5.93 3.83
N ALA A 16 -25.91 6.82 3.35
CA ALA A 16 -26.27 6.93 1.93
C ALA A 16 -25.08 7.24 1.00
N THR A 17 -24.07 7.96 1.50
CA THR A 17 -22.85 8.28 0.73
C THR A 17 -22.01 7.02 0.51
N GLU A 18 -21.89 6.18 1.52
CA GLU A 18 -21.20 4.89 1.46
C GLU A 18 -21.92 3.94 0.50
N ARG A 19 -23.25 3.86 0.55
CA ARG A 19 -24.05 3.09 -0.44
C ARG A 19 -23.74 3.52 -1.88
N ARG A 20 -23.68 4.84 -2.14
CA ARG A 20 -23.31 5.36 -3.47
C ARG A 20 -21.88 4.99 -3.87
N HIS A 21 -20.96 4.89 -2.92
CA HIS A 21 -19.61 4.41 -3.19
C HIS A 21 -19.60 2.92 -3.57
N VAL A 22 -20.42 2.07 -2.94
CA VAL A 22 -20.52 0.64 -3.32
C VAL A 22 -20.93 0.50 -4.78
N GLU A 23 -21.95 1.23 -5.24
CA GLU A 23 -22.39 1.16 -6.64
C GLU A 23 -21.33 1.65 -7.63
N LYS A 24 -20.68 2.79 -7.34
CA LYS A 24 -19.60 3.30 -8.19
C LYS A 24 -18.40 2.35 -8.24
N LEU A 25 -18.04 1.74 -7.11
CA LEU A 25 -16.97 0.76 -7.04
C LEU A 25 -17.32 -0.53 -7.77
N LYS A 26 -18.56 -1.00 -7.71
CA LYS A 26 -19.03 -2.14 -8.51
C LYS A 26 -18.73 -1.91 -9.99
N GLU A 27 -19.10 -0.74 -10.52
CA GLU A 27 -18.84 -0.40 -11.92
C GLU A 27 -17.34 -0.31 -12.25
N GLU A 28 -16.56 0.32 -11.37
CA GLU A 28 -15.10 0.43 -11.51
C GLU A 28 -14.41 -0.95 -11.54
N ILE A 29 -14.75 -1.82 -10.58
CA ILE A 29 -14.19 -3.17 -10.45
C ILE A 29 -14.63 -4.05 -11.61
N ASN A 30 -15.89 -3.95 -12.05
CA ASN A 30 -16.40 -4.66 -13.22
C ASN A 30 -15.65 -4.31 -14.51
N ARG A 31 -15.18 -3.06 -14.67
CA ARG A 31 -14.39 -2.64 -15.83
C ARG A 31 -12.90 -3.00 -15.72
N THR A 32 -12.40 -3.29 -14.53
CA THR A 32 -10.96 -3.48 -14.25
C THR A 32 -10.64 -4.92 -13.85
N VAL A 33 -10.54 -5.19 -12.55
CA VAL A 33 -10.06 -6.46 -12.00
C VAL A 33 -10.98 -7.62 -12.34
N ALA A 34 -12.30 -7.42 -12.26
CA ALA A 34 -13.27 -8.49 -12.53
C ALA A 34 -13.33 -8.85 -14.02
N ALA A 35 -13.18 -7.87 -14.92
CA ALA A 35 -13.15 -8.12 -16.37
C ALA A 35 -12.05 -9.12 -16.76
N ASN A 36 -10.83 -8.93 -16.24
CA ASN A 36 -9.68 -9.82 -16.49
C ASN A 36 -9.88 -11.26 -15.97
N LYS A 37 -10.84 -11.44 -15.05
CA LYS A 37 -11.20 -12.72 -14.44
C LYS A 37 -12.47 -13.32 -15.04
N GLY A 38 -13.09 -12.65 -16.01
CA GLY A 38 -14.37 -13.07 -16.56
C GLY A 38 -15.50 -13.00 -15.53
N ILE A 39 -15.37 -12.16 -14.50
CA ILE A 39 -16.34 -12.00 -13.42
C ILE A 39 -17.16 -10.72 -13.66
N VAL A 40 -18.43 -10.76 -13.25
CA VAL A 40 -19.29 -9.59 -13.14
C VAL A 40 -19.86 -9.55 -11.72
N LEU A 41 -19.59 -8.46 -11.01
CA LEU A 41 -20.21 -8.16 -9.72
C LEU A 41 -21.61 -7.58 -9.92
N GLU A 42 -22.57 -8.15 -9.22
CA GLU A 42 -23.93 -7.66 -9.09
C GLU A 42 -24.18 -7.29 -7.62
N VAL A 43 -24.60 -6.06 -7.36
CA VAL A 43 -24.95 -5.60 -6.00
C VAL A 43 -26.46 -5.53 -5.89
N VAL A 44 -27.01 -6.21 -4.87
CA VAL A 44 -28.43 -6.20 -4.54
C VAL A 44 -28.62 -5.64 -3.14
N SER A 45 -29.61 -4.78 -2.96
CA SER A 45 -29.96 -4.16 -1.68
C SER A 45 -31.47 -3.97 -1.59
N SER A 46 -31.94 -3.46 -0.45
CA SER A 46 -33.35 -3.11 -0.25
C SER A 46 -33.90 -2.09 -1.26
N ALA A 47 -33.05 -1.27 -1.89
CA ALA A 47 -33.46 -0.34 -2.94
C ALA A 47 -33.86 -1.02 -4.26
N ASN A 48 -33.54 -2.31 -4.43
CA ASN A 48 -33.91 -3.09 -5.61
C ASN A 48 -35.30 -3.76 -5.46
N ALA A 49 -35.91 -3.66 -4.28
CA ALA A 49 -37.25 -4.20 -4.05
C ALA A 49 -38.34 -3.30 -4.66
N PHE A 50 -39.41 -3.91 -5.15
CA PHE A 50 -40.58 -3.24 -5.70
C PHE A 50 -41.75 -3.27 -4.71
N PRO A 51 -42.63 -2.25 -4.71
CA PRO A 51 -43.78 -2.21 -3.81
C PRO A 51 -44.66 -3.45 -3.93
N SER A 52 -45.18 -3.93 -2.80
CA SER A 52 -46.16 -5.02 -2.72
C SER A 52 -47.01 -4.86 -1.46
N TYR A 53 -48.11 -5.60 -1.35
CA TYR A 53 -49.11 -5.48 -0.29
C TYR A 53 -49.41 -6.85 0.36
N GLY A 54 -49.80 -6.86 1.64
CA GLY A 54 -50.31 -8.06 2.33
C GLY A 54 -49.35 -8.75 3.31
N LYS A 55 -48.12 -8.26 3.48
CA LYS A 55 -47.14 -8.71 4.49
C LYS A 55 -46.40 -7.52 5.08
N ASP A 56 -45.64 -7.73 6.16
CA ASP A 56 -44.74 -6.69 6.65
C ASP A 56 -43.63 -6.38 5.62
N GLY A 57 -43.20 -5.12 5.55
CA GLY A 57 -42.29 -4.64 4.51
C GLY A 57 -40.97 -5.42 4.45
N GLN A 58 -40.45 -5.89 5.58
CA GLN A 58 -39.21 -6.69 5.59
C GLN A 58 -39.44 -8.11 5.08
N ALA A 59 -40.62 -8.72 5.32
CA ALA A 59 -40.94 -10.03 4.76
C ALA A 59 -41.06 -9.98 3.23
N ILE A 60 -41.72 -8.95 2.69
CA ILE A 60 -41.80 -8.71 1.24
C ILE A 60 -40.40 -8.55 0.67
N LEU A 61 -39.59 -7.68 1.29
CA LEU A 61 -38.21 -7.46 0.88
C LEU A 61 -37.41 -8.77 0.87
N ASN A 62 -37.48 -9.55 1.94
CA ASN A 62 -36.78 -10.83 2.09
C ASN A 62 -37.15 -11.86 1.02
N GLU A 63 -38.40 -11.86 0.53
CA GLU A 63 -38.87 -12.72 -0.56
C GLU A 63 -38.33 -12.25 -1.91
N GLN A 64 -38.26 -10.94 -2.14
CA GLN A 64 -37.82 -10.36 -3.41
C GLN A 64 -36.30 -10.41 -3.61
N ILE A 65 -35.51 -10.22 -2.55
CA ILE A 65 -34.02 -10.29 -2.62
C ILE A 65 -33.49 -11.73 -2.66
N GLY A 66 -34.35 -12.75 -2.73
CA GLY A 66 -33.94 -14.13 -2.81
C GLY A 66 -33.26 -14.69 -1.55
N LYS A 67 -32.66 -15.88 -1.69
CA LYS A 67 -32.09 -16.61 -0.55
C LYS A 67 -30.62 -16.22 -0.34
N MET A 68 -30.19 -16.06 0.91
CA MET A 68 -28.81 -15.62 1.24
C MET A 68 -27.72 -16.50 0.62
N GLN A 69 -27.95 -17.80 0.44
CA GLN A 69 -26.98 -18.69 -0.21
C GLN A 69 -26.77 -18.45 -1.72
N GLU A 70 -27.59 -17.61 -2.35
CA GLU A 70 -27.40 -17.18 -3.75
C GLU A 70 -26.35 -16.06 -3.87
N TYR A 71 -25.96 -15.49 -2.73
CA TYR A 71 -24.92 -14.48 -2.63
C TYR A 71 -23.58 -15.10 -2.26
N GLU A 72 -22.51 -14.56 -2.82
CA GLU A 72 -21.14 -14.93 -2.49
C GLU A 72 -20.57 -14.02 -1.39
N LEU A 73 -21.06 -12.78 -1.29
CA LEU A 73 -20.62 -11.80 -0.31
C LEU A 73 -21.81 -11.01 0.26
N PHE A 74 -21.79 -10.79 1.58
CA PHE A 74 -22.64 -9.87 2.31
C PHE A 74 -21.79 -8.70 2.79
N ILE A 75 -22.25 -7.47 2.56
CA ILE A 75 -21.63 -6.24 3.03
C ILE A 75 -22.62 -5.51 3.93
N GLY A 76 -22.28 -5.41 5.21
CA GLY A 76 -22.97 -4.57 6.20
C GLY A 76 -22.26 -3.24 6.40
N ILE A 77 -23.01 -2.13 6.45
CA ILE A 77 -22.49 -0.80 6.78
C ILE A 77 -23.34 -0.20 7.90
N MET A 78 -22.72 0.34 8.95
CA MET A 78 -23.43 0.93 10.09
C MET A 78 -22.72 2.14 10.67
N TRP A 79 -23.49 3.14 11.15
CA TRP A 79 -22.97 4.33 11.82
C TRP A 79 -23.73 4.65 13.11
N ASN A 80 -24.69 5.58 13.07
CA ASN A 80 -25.43 6.01 14.26
C ASN A 80 -26.78 5.32 14.40
N ARG A 81 -27.23 4.60 13.37
CA ARG A 81 -28.53 3.94 13.37
C ARG A 81 -28.37 2.44 13.29
N ILE A 82 -29.16 1.72 14.09
CA ILE A 82 -29.35 0.28 13.91
C ILE A 82 -30.37 0.01 12.80
N GLY A 83 -31.36 0.91 12.63
CA GLY A 83 -32.42 0.85 11.63
C GLY A 83 -33.81 0.75 12.24
N THR A 84 -34.81 0.47 11.41
CA THR A 84 -36.20 0.32 11.84
C THR A 84 -36.46 -1.11 12.32
N PRO A 85 -37.05 -1.30 13.52
CA PRO A 85 -37.43 -2.61 14.03
C PRO A 85 -38.31 -3.39 13.06
N THR A 86 -38.15 -4.71 13.07
CA THR A 86 -39.01 -5.63 12.33
C THR A 86 -39.69 -6.58 13.32
N PRO A 87 -40.74 -7.31 12.92
CA PRO A 87 -41.36 -8.31 13.81
C PRO A 87 -40.38 -9.40 14.29
N ARG A 88 -39.21 -9.52 13.65
CA ARG A 88 -38.25 -10.62 13.85
C ARG A 88 -36.89 -10.17 14.40
N ALA A 89 -36.58 -8.87 14.40
CA ALA A 89 -35.28 -8.37 14.83
C ALA A 89 -35.31 -6.89 15.29
N LYS A 90 -34.24 -6.48 15.99
CA LYS A 90 -34.02 -5.08 16.40
C LYS A 90 -34.01 -4.10 15.23
N SER A 91 -33.63 -4.56 14.03
CA SER A 91 -33.78 -3.79 12.79
C SER A 91 -33.76 -4.67 11.54
N GLY A 92 -34.16 -4.10 10.39
CA GLY A 92 -34.03 -4.75 9.08
C GLY A 92 -32.59 -5.19 8.77
N THR A 93 -31.61 -4.30 8.95
CA THR A 93 -30.17 -4.62 8.78
C THR A 93 -29.72 -5.75 9.72
N ALA A 94 -30.20 -5.76 10.96
CA ALA A 94 -29.88 -6.82 11.91
C ALA A 94 -30.52 -8.16 11.52
N GLU A 95 -31.75 -8.14 10.99
CA GLU A 95 -32.42 -9.32 10.42
C GLU A 95 -31.65 -9.89 9.23
N GLU A 96 -31.26 -9.03 8.29
CA GLU A 96 -30.48 -9.39 7.10
C GLU A 96 -29.13 -10.01 7.48
N PHE A 97 -28.42 -9.41 8.44
CA PHE A 97 -27.17 -9.96 8.97
C PHE A 97 -27.39 -11.34 9.62
N ALA A 98 -28.43 -11.50 10.44
CA ALA A 98 -28.74 -12.78 11.07
C ALA A 98 -29.06 -13.87 10.03
N ARG A 99 -29.76 -13.51 8.93
CA ARG A 99 -30.00 -14.41 7.79
C ARG A 99 -28.70 -14.81 7.09
N ALA A 100 -27.80 -13.85 6.84
CA ALA A 100 -26.51 -14.10 6.20
C ALA A 100 -25.61 -15.01 7.04
N VAL A 101 -25.48 -14.74 8.35
CA VAL A 101 -24.70 -15.59 9.28
C VAL A 101 -25.28 -16.99 9.37
N ARG A 102 -26.61 -17.14 9.45
CA ARG A 102 -27.26 -18.46 9.45
C ARG A 102 -26.98 -19.24 8.17
N SER A 103 -26.97 -18.55 7.02
CA SER A 103 -26.61 -19.16 5.74
C SER A 103 -25.13 -19.56 5.70
N LEU A 104 -24.22 -18.68 6.13
CA LEU A 104 -22.79 -18.94 6.22
C LEU A 104 -22.50 -20.20 7.05
N MET A 105 -23.08 -20.30 8.25
CA MET A 105 -22.88 -21.47 9.13
C MET A 105 -23.44 -22.77 8.54
N ARG A 106 -24.46 -22.71 7.68
CA ARG A 106 -25.12 -23.90 7.11
C ARG A 106 -24.59 -24.31 5.74
N LYS A 107 -24.14 -23.36 4.94
CA LYS A 107 -23.85 -23.52 3.50
C LYS A 107 -22.49 -22.98 3.09
N GLY A 108 -21.73 -22.39 4.02
CA GLY A 108 -20.41 -21.79 3.74
C GLY A 108 -20.47 -20.43 3.03
N LYS A 109 -21.67 -19.90 2.76
CA LYS A 109 -21.86 -18.61 2.07
C LYS A 109 -23.14 -17.88 2.48
N PRO A 110 -23.19 -16.54 2.34
CA PRO A 110 -22.15 -15.64 1.80
C PRO A 110 -21.01 -15.41 2.80
N GLN A 111 -19.82 -15.02 2.32
CA GLN A 111 -18.82 -14.39 3.20
C GLN A 111 -19.42 -13.11 3.79
N VAL A 112 -19.06 -12.75 5.02
CA VAL A 112 -19.69 -11.62 5.73
C VAL A 112 -18.66 -10.56 6.04
N TRP A 113 -18.79 -9.40 5.40
CA TRP A 113 -17.99 -8.20 5.68
C TRP A 113 -18.84 -7.14 6.35
N PHE A 114 -18.30 -6.50 7.38
CA PHE A 114 -19.01 -5.46 8.11
C PHE A 114 -18.11 -4.24 8.32
N TYR A 115 -18.67 -3.06 8.09
CA TYR A 115 -17.99 -1.78 8.18
C TYR A 115 -18.74 -0.86 9.14
N PHE A 116 -18.02 -0.34 10.14
CA PHE A 116 -18.56 0.58 11.14
C PHE A 116 -17.92 1.96 10.98
N ARG A 117 -18.76 2.99 10.86
CA ARG A 117 -18.28 4.37 10.81
C ARG A 117 -17.97 4.88 12.22
N GLU A 118 -16.74 5.32 12.41
CA GLU A 118 -16.24 5.97 13.62
C GLU A 118 -16.02 7.46 13.37
N ALA A 119 -17.14 8.19 13.29
CA ALA A 119 -17.16 9.63 13.08
C ALA A 119 -18.07 10.30 14.11
N PRO A 120 -17.70 11.50 14.60
CA PRO A 120 -18.61 12.32 15.40
C PRO A 120 -19.93 12.55 14.68
N ALA A 121 -21.02 12.53 15.44
CA ALA A 121 -22.36 12.77 14.94
C ALA A 121 -23.06 13.77 15.84
N HIS A 122 -23.81 14.68 15.24
CA HIS A 122 -24.66 15.59 16.00
C HIS A 122 -25.98 14.88 16.31
N LEU A 123 -26.07 14.30 17.52
CA LEU A 123 -27.25 13.59 18.01
C LEU A 123 -27.92 14.48 19.07
N THR A 124 -29.12 14.96 18.77
CA THR A 124 -29.84 15.95 19.60
C THR A 124 -31.15 15.41 20.16
N THR A 125 -31.64 14.27 19.67
CA THR A 125 -32.90 13.68 20.12
C THR A 125 -32.70 12.38 20.88
N LYS A 126 -33.62 12.06 21.80
CA LYS A 126 -33.61 10.79 22.56
C LYS A 126 -33.61 9.56 21.63
N GLU A 127 -34.37 9.62 20.54
CA GLU A 127 -34.41 8.53 19.55
C GLU A 127 -33.07 8.36 18.82
N GLN A 128 -32.39 9.46 18.46
CA GLN A 128 -31.06 9.40 17.85
C GLN A 128 -30.02 8.77 18.80
N LEU A 129 -30.08 9.12 20.09
CA LEU A 129 -29.20 8.55 21.11
C LEU A 129 -29.49 7.06 21.31
N ARG A 130 -30.76 6.66 21.38
CA ARG A 130 -31.17 5.25 21.47
C ARG A 130 -30.70 4.43 20.26
N GLN A 131 -30.92 4.94 19.05
CA GLN A 131 -30.45 4.30 17.82
C GLN A 131 -28.92 4.11 17.81
N ARG A 132 -28.19 5.10 18.32
CA ARG A 132 -26.73 5.06 18.45
C ARG A 132 -26.29 4.01 19.46
N GLU A 133 -26.94 3.96 20.62
CA GLU A 133 -26.69 2.95 21.64
C GLU A 133 -26.92 1.53 21.11
N GLU A 134 -28.06 1.28 20.45
CA GLU A 134 -28.35 -0.02 19.85
C GLU A 134 -27.35 -0.41 18.74
N ALA A 135 -26.85 0.55 17.95
CA ALA A 135 -25.81 0.32 16.96
C ALA A 135 -24.46 -0.04 17.62
N LEU A 136 -24.10 0.59 18.74
CA LEU A 136 -22.91 0.27 19.51
C LEU A 136 -23.01 -1.11 20.17
N GLU A 137 -24.17 -1.49 20.71
CA GLU A 137 -24.42 -2.84 21.21
C GLU A 137 -24.25 -3.89 20.10
N PHE A 138 -24.79 -3.61 18.91
CA PHE A 138 -24.66 -4.49 17.76
C PHE A 138 -23.19 -4.70 17.39
N LYS A 139 -22.41 -3.61 17.33
CA LYS A 139 -20.96 -3.65 17.09
C LYS A 139 -20.22 -4.46 18.17
N ALA A 140 -20.56 -4.26 19.44
CA ALA A 140 -19.94 -5.00 20.55
C ALA A 140 -20.19 -6.51 20.44
N LYS A 141 -21.42 -6.93 20.08
CA LYS A 141 -21.76 -8.34 19.83
C LYS A 141 -21.01 -8.93 18.64
N PHE A 142 -20.60 -8.10 17.68
CA PHE A 142 -19.82 -8.52 16.52
C PHE A 142 -18.34 -8.80 16.87
N ARG A 143 -17.73 -8.03 17.78
CA ARG A 143 -16.29 -8.14 18.17
C ARG A 143 -15.85 -9.55 18.56
N GLY A 144 -16.75 -10.39 19.09
CA GLY A 144 -16.43 -11.78 19.48
C GLY A 144 -16.71 -12.84 18.41
N LYS A 145 -17.22 -12.48 17.23
CA LYS A 145 -17.73 -13.44 16.23
C LYS A 145 -17.18 -13.25 14.82
N GLY A 146 -16.39 -12.21 14.58
CA GLY A 146 -15.80 -11.98 13.27
C GLY A 146 -14.96 -10.71 13.20
N LEU A 147 -14.25 -10.56 12.08
CA LEU A 147 -13.45 -9.38 11.77
C LEU A 147 -14.33 -8.34 11.05
N PHE A 148 -14.42 -7.14 11.61
CA PHE A 148 -15.02 -5.99 10.95
C PHE A 148 -13.95 -4.93 10.69
N ARG A 149 -14.35 -3.88 9.96
CA ARG A 149 -13.51 -2.73 9.66
C ARG A 149 -14.14 -1.47 10.22
N GLU A 150 -13.32 -0.59 10.73
CA GLU A 150 -13.73 0.74 11.18
C GLU A 150 -13.24 1.78 10.16
N TYR A 151 -14.04 2.82 9.93
CA TYR A 151 -13.68 3.89 8.99
C TYR A 151 -14.20 5.24 9.49
N LYS A 152 -13.47 6.34 9.23
CA LYS A 152 -13.86 7.67 9.75
C LYS A 152 -14.67 8.50 8.76
N THR A 153 -14.46 8.32 7.45
CA THR A 153 -15.12 9.10 6.40
C THR A 153 -15.67 8.20 5.29
N PRO A 154 -16.72 8.61 4.55
CA PRO A 154 -17.21 7.84 3.42
C PRO A 154 -16.15 7.56 2.34
N ALA A 155 -15.19 8.48 2.15
CA ALA A 155 -14.05 8.27 1.26
C ALA A 155 -13.12 7.15 1.76
N ASN A 156 -12.82 7.12 3.07
CA ASN A 156 -12.04 6.03 3.66
C ASN A 156 -12.76 4.68 3.53
N PHE A 157 -14.09 4.64 3.72
CA PHE A 157 -14.88 3.43 3.44
C PHE A 157 -14.73 2.98 1.98
N ARG A 158 -14.90 3.89 1.02
CA ARG A 158 -14.73 3.58 -0.41
C ARG A 158 -13.36 2.95 -0.68
N ASP A 159 -12.31 3.55 -0.14
CA ASP A 159 -10.95 3.12 -0.43
C ASP A 159 -10.62 1.76 0.21
N GLN A 160 -11.07 1.54 1.45
CA GLN A 160 -11.00 0.22 2.09
C GLN A 160 -11.78 -0.84 1.31
N LEU A 161 -13.03 -0.54 0.91
CA LEU A 161 -13.86 -1.49 0.18
C LEU A 161 -13.26 -1.85 -1.18
N ARG A 162 -12.69 -0.87 -1.90
CA ARG A 162 -11.98 -1.12 -3.17
C ARG A 162 -10.83 -2.10 -2.99
N GLU A 163 -10.00 -1.87 -1.98
CA GLU A 163 -8.86 -2.74 -1.66
C GLU A 163 -9.33 -4.15 -1.31
N HIS A 164 -10.28 -4.27 -0.39
CA HIS A 164 -10.80 -5.57 0.02
C HIS A 164 -11.43 -6.34 -1.14
N LEU A 165 -12.27 -5.70 -1.98
CA LEU A 165 -12.85 -6.33 -3.17
C LEU A 165 -11.77 -6.77 -4.17
N THR A 166 -10.73 -5.97 -4.37
CA THR A 166 -9.62 -6.31 -5.27
C THR A 166 -8.86 -7.52 -4.78
N LEU A 167 -8.47 -7.53 -3.49
CA LEU A 167 -7.79 -8.66 -2.86
C LEU A 167 -8.64 -9.93 -2.88
N TRP A 168 -9.94 -9.80 -2.59
CA TRP A 168 -10.88 -10.92 -2.61
C TRP A 168 -11.05 -11.49 -4.02
N LEU A 169 -11.19 -10.65 -5.04
CA LEU A 169 -11.27 -11.09 -6.43
C LEU A 169 -9.96 -11.71 -6.94
N ASN A 170 -8.80 -11.33 -6.40
CA ASN A 170 -7.53 -11.93 -6.77
C ASN A 170 -7.41 -13.42 -6.39
N GLN A 171 -8.26 -13.91 -5.49
CA GLN A 171 -8.38 -15.34 -5.18
C GLN A 171 -9.00 -16.14 -6.33
N TYR A 172 -9.69 -15.48 -7.27
CA TYR A 172 -10.26 -16.11 -8.45
C TYR A 172 -9.24 -16.15 -9.59
N PRO A 173 -9.13 -17.28 -10.33
CA PRO A 173 -8.19 -17.41 -11.43
C PRO A 173 -8.48 -16.43 -12.57
N ASN A 174 -7.45 -16.04 -13.33
CA ASN A 174 -7.64 -15.19 -14.50
C ASN A 174 -8.36 -15.96 -15.61
N ALA A 175 -9.14 -15.25 -16.43
CA ALA A 175 -9.89 -15.87 -17.52
C ALA A 175 -8.99 -16.58 -18.54
N ALA A 176 -7.76 -16.07 -18.74
CA ALA A 176 -6.74 -16.66 -19.61
C ALA A 176 -6.01 -17.88 -19.01
N SER A 177 -6.20 -18.17 -17.73
CA SER A 177 -5.58 -19.30 -17.02
C SER A 177 -6.49 -20.54 -16.96
N GLN A 178 -7.68 -20.48 -17.56
CA GLN A 178 -8.53 -21.67 -17.71
C GLN A 178 -8.04 -22.47 -18.92
N PRO A 179 -7.58 -23.73 -18.75
CA PRO A 179 -7.29 -24.58 -19.90
C PRO A 179 -8.56 -24.76 -20.73
N LEU A 180 -8.42 -24.64 -22.06
CA LEU A 180 -9.41 -24.97 -23.09
C LEU A 180 -9.84 -26.46 -22.96
N THR A 181 -10.62 -26.79 -21.95
CA THR A 181 -11.13 -28.16 -21.71
C THR A 181 -12.57 -28.11 -21.23
N ALA A 182 -13.43 -27.48 -22.04
CA ALA A 182 -14.87 -27.68 -21.95
C ALA A 182 -15.56 -27.44 -23.30
N ALA A 183 -15.02 -28.03 -24.38
CA ALA A 183 -15.83 -28.32 -25.56
C ALA A 183 -16.46 -29.70 -25.34
N LYS A 184 -17.75 -29.70 -24.97
CA LYS A 184 -18.57 -30.91 -24.84
C LYS A 184 -18.56 -31.67 -26.16
N LYS A 185 -18.36 -32.99 -26.04
CA LYS A 185 -18.72 -34.03 -27.01
C LYS A 185 -20.07 -33.71 -27.67
N GLN A 186 -20.08 -33.52 -28.98
CA GLN A 186 -21.18 -33.94 -29.82
C GLN A 186 -20.65 -34.73 -31.02
N THR A 187 -21.38 -35.80 -31.27
CA THR A 187 -21.13 -36.96 -32.10
C THR A 187 -21.31 -36.71 -33.60
N LYS A 188 -20.38 -37.29 -34.38
CA LYS A 188 -20.48 -37.84 -35.76
C LYS A 188 -21.55 -37.29 -36.73
N LYS A 189 -21.06 -36.84 -37.90
CA LYS A 189 -21.43 -37.39 -39.22
C LYS A 189 -20.35 -37.05 -40.29
N LYS A 190 -19.84 -38.08 -40.97
CA LYS A 190 -19.27 -38.06 -42.35
C LYS A 190 -20.43 -37.82 -43.35
N PRO A 191 -20.25 -37.50 -44.65
CA PRO A 191 -19.14 -37.82 -45.58
C PRO A 191 -18.62 -36.51 -46.27
N GLU A 192 -17.73 -36.42 -47.27
CA GLU A 192 -17.14 -37.30 -48.29
C GLU A 192 -15.94 -36.54 -48.92
N VAL A 193 -15.05 -37.25 -49.59
CA VAL A 193 -13.85 -36.73 -50.27
C VAL A 193 -14.22 -36.25 -51.67
N LYS A 194 -13.61 -35.15 -52.16
CA LYS A 194 -13.14 -35.01 -53.55
C LYS A 194 -12.05 -33.93 -53.68
N THR A 195 -11.19 -34.23 -54.64
CA THR A 195 -9.82 -33.80 -54.91
C THR A 195 -9.76 -32.55 -55.82
N GLU A 196 -8.53 -32.00 -55.96
CA GLU A 196 -7.96 -31.11 -57.00
C GLU A 196 -7.42 -29.81 -56.36
N SER A 197 -6.11 -29.59 -56.18
CA SER A 197 -4.94 -29.51 -57.08
C SER A 197 -4.70 -28.11 -57.67
N GLU A 198 -3.40 -27.80 -57.83
CA GLU A 198 -2.76 -26.59 -58.41
C GLU A 198 -2.59 -25.39 -57.46
N SER A 199 -1.48 -24.66 -57.43
CA SER A 199 -0.09 -24.83 -57.88
C SER A 199 0.69 -23.60 -57.36
N SER A 200 1.93 -23.79 -56.91
CA SER A 200 2.92 -22.74 -56.54
C SER A 200 3.34 -21.87 -57.76
N PRO A 201 4.43 -21.06 -57.73
CA PRO A 201 5.15 -20.32 -56.67
C PRO A 201 5.41 -18.84 -57.11
N VAL A 202 6.13 -18.02 -56.32
CA VAL A 202 7.27 -17.20 -56.82
C VAL A 202 8.16 -16.80 -55.64
N ALA A 203 9.46 -16.92 -55.87
CA ALA A 203 10.57 -16.82 -54.95
C ALA A 203 11.13 -15.40 -54.76
N SER A 204 11.95 -15.32 -53.70
CA SER A 204 13.24 -14.62 -53.60
C SER A 204 13.37 -13.13 -53.96
N ASP A 205 13.89 -12.33 -53.02
CA ASP A 205 15.32 -11.99 -53.13
C ASP A 205 15.92 -11.38 -51.86
N ARG A 206 17.18 -11.75 -51.64
CA ARG A 206 18.07 -11.32 -50.56
C ARG A 206 19.19 -10.54 -51.24
N LYS A 207 19.36 -9.25 -50.97
CA LYS A 207 20.60 -8.55 -51.34
C LYS A 207 21.17 -7.69 -50.22
N LYS A 208 22.36 -8.13 -49.84
CA LYS A 208 23.42 -7.53 -49.07
C LYS A 208 24.03 -6.39 -49.89
N ILE A 209 24.19 -5.20 -49.29
CA ILE A 209 25.13 -4.18 -49.80
C ILE A 209 26.06 -3.79 -48.65
N THR A 210 27.33 -4.03 -48.91
CA THR A 210 28.51 -3.65 -48.15
C THR A 210 29.04 -2.29 -48.64
N SER A 211 29.98 -1.76 -47.84
CA SER A 211 31.02 -0.75 -48.11
C SER A 211 30.60 0.71 -48.24
N ALA A 212 31.38 1.71 -47.85
CA ALA A 212 32.53 1.87 -46.95
C ALA A 212 32.93 3.36 -47.03
N ASN A 213 33.33 3.97 -45.92
CA ASN A 213 34.55 4.79 -45.74
C ASN A 213 34.38 6.06 -44.88
N ASN A 214 35.18 6.03 -43.80
CA ASN A 214 36.10 7.04 -43.29
C ASN A 214 35.61 8.49 -43.07
N THR A 215 35.63 8.90 -41.80
CA THR A 215 36.61 9.92 -41.38
C THR A 215 36.93 9.83 -39.89
N SER A 216 38.19 10.13 -39.63
CA SER A 216 38.98 10.09 -38.40
C SER A 216 38.60 11.11 -37.34
N ALA A 217 38.61 10.70 -36.06
CA ALA A 217 39.03 11.57 -34.93
C ALA A 217 39.51 10.72 -33.74
N THR A 218 40.76 10.94 -33.36
CA THR A 218 41.55 10.31 -32.29
C THR A 218 41.14 10.78 -30.86
N PRO A 219 41.64 10.17 -29.77
CA PRO A 219 40.82 9.74 -28.64
C PRO A 219 40.85 10.73 -27.47
N ARG A 220 39.67 11.11 -26.96
CA ARG A 220 39.56 11.88 -25.72
C ARG A 220 39.59 10.95 -24.52
N LYS A 221 40.71 11.00 -23.79
CA LYS A 221 40.97 10.31 -22.53
C LYS A 221 39.77 10.42 -21.57
N THR A 222 39.23 9.26 -21.21
CA THR A 222 38.42 9.05 -19.99
C THR A 222 39.21 9.48 -18.76
N PRO A 223 38.67 10.31 -17.85
CA PRO A 223 39.23 10.44 -16.53
C PRO A 223 38.92 9.14 -15.78
N THR A 224 39.96 8.35 -15.54
CA THR A 224 39.97 7.30 -14.53
C THR A 224 39.50 7.88 -13.19
N SER A 225 38.39 7.36 -12.67
CA SER A 225 37.92 7.70 -11.31
C SER A 225 38.95 7.16 -10.32
N LYS A 226 39.87 8.04 -9.91
CA LYS A 226 40.72 7.77 -8.75
C LYS A 226 39.81 7.59 -7.55
N SER A 227 39.87 6.39 -6.96
CA SER A 227 39.39 6.07 -5.62
C SER A 227 39.84 7.16 -4.66
N SER A 228 38.94 8.07 -4.33
CA SER A 228 39.16 9.06 -3.29
C SER A 228 38.81 8.42 -1.94
N THR A 229 39.81 7.77 -1.35
CA THR A 229 39.86 7.62 0.12
C THR A 229 40.00 9.02 0.72
N SER A 230 38.88 9.73 0.79
CA SER A 230 38.76 11.07 1.34
C SER A 230 38.48 10.97 2.85
N ARG A 231 39.35 11.61 3.63
CA ARG A 231 39.17 11.87 5.06
C ARG A 231 37.88 12.68 5.27
N SER A 232 36.79 12.10 5.78
CA SER A 232 35.61 12.89 6.16
C SER A 232 35.24 12.71 7.64
N THR A 233 35.77 13.59 8.48
CA THR A 233 35.07 14.07 9.69
C THR A 233 34.27 15.34 9.37
N GLY A 234 33.96 15.56 8.10
CA GLY A 234 33.25 16.72 7.58
C GLY A 234 31.76 16.47 7.42
N THR A 235 31.03 17.56 7.23
CA THR A 235 29.62 17.60 6.83
C THR A 235 29.32 16.63 5.68
N VAL A 236 28.18 15.94 5.78
CA VAL A 236 27.68 14.98 4.78
C VAL A 236 26.41 15.52 4.12
N LYS A 237 26.36 15.44 2.79
CA LYS A 237 25.21 15.89 1.95
C LYS A 237 24.52 14.75 1.18
N ASN A 238 25.04 13.53 1.28
CA ASN A 238 24.52 12.35 0.60
C ASN A 238 24.93 11.08 1.38
N SER A 239 24.37 9.93 1.02
CA SER A 239 24.74 8.65 1.62
C SER A 239 26.12 8.12 1.18
N GLY A 240 26.76 8.72 0.19
CA GLY A 240 27.85 8.10 -0.55
C GLY A 240 27.44 6.73 -1.09
N ASP A 241 28.37 5.77 -1.05
CA ASP A 241 28.14 4.41 -1.54
C ASP A 241 27.35 3.53 -0.55
N TRP A 242 26.64 4.11 0.40
CA TRP A 242 25.82 3.37 1.36
C TRP A 242 24.38 3.21 0.87
N VAL A 243 23.81 2.04 1.16
CA VAL A 243 22.39 1.74 1.01
C VAL A 243 21.88 1.13 2.31
N MET A 244 20.62 1.39 2.64
CA MET A 244 19.92 0.77 3.75
C MET A 244 18.99 -0.32 3.21
N LEU A 245 19.10 -1.53 3.76
CA LEU A 245 18.25 -2.68 3.46
C LEU A 245 17.83 -3.35 4.76
N ASN A 246 16.53 -3.42 5.01
CA ASN A 246 15.95 -4.06 6.19
C ASN A 246 16.60 -3.55 7.51
N ASP A 247 16.69 -2.23 7.63
CA ASP A 247 17.26 -1.49 8.77
C ASP A 247 18.76 -1.75 9.02
N LYS A 248 19.44 -2.34 8.04
CA LYS A 248 20.89 -2.58 8.04
C LYS A 248 21.55 -1.79 6.91
N PHE A 249 22.84 -1.50 7.06
CA PHE A 249 23.58 -0.63 6.14
C PHE A 249 24.68 -1.40 5.42
N PHE A 250 24.70 -1.30 4.10
CA PHE A 250 25.65 -1.97 3.24
C PHE A 250 26.33 -0.99 2.31
N GLN A 251 27.58 -1.26 1.95
CA GLN A 251 28.21 -0.55 0.85
C GLN A 251 27.84 -1.22 -0.47
N THR A 252 27.42 -0.39 -1.43
CA THR A 252 27.04 -0.80 -2.77
C THR A 252 28.16 -0.46 -3.76
N LYS A 253 28.28 -1.28 -4.80
CA LYS A 253 29.08 -0.97 -6.00
C LYS A 253 28.27 -0.15 -7.00
N SER A 254 26.97 -0.41 -7.06
CA SER A 254 26.04 0.28 -7.95
C SER A 254 24.60 0.07 -7.49
N SER A 255 23.76 1.08 -7.66
CA SER A 255 22.31 0.96 -7.64
C SER A 255 21.75 1.49 -8.96
N ALA A 256 20.78 0.79 -9.54
CA ALA A 256 20.15 1.18 -10.79
C ALA A 256 18.63 1.07 -10.67
N THR A 257 17.95 2.18 -10.93
CA THR A 257 16.48 2.22 -11.01
C THR A 257 16.04 1.92 -12.44
N GLN A 258 15.19 0.92 -12.59
CA GLN A 258 14.64 0.47 -13.85
C GLN A 258 13.40 1.30 -14.25
N PRO A 259 12.95 1.25 -15.52
CA PRO A 259 11.76 1.97 -15.98
C PRO A 259 10.47 1.61 -15.22
N ASP A 260 10.36 0.38 -14.73
CA ASP A 260 9.25 -0.10 -13.89
C ASP A 260 9.39 0.28 -12.41
N ARG A 261 10.38 1.15 -12.10
CA ARG A 261 10.79 1.57 -10.75
C ARG A 261 11.38 0.46 -9.88
N SER A 262 11.64 -0.73 -10.43
CA SER A 262 12.42 -1.74 -9.72
C SER A 262 13.86 -1.27 -9.55
N ILE A 263 14.54 -1.73 -8.50
CA ILE A 263 15.88 -1.29 -8.15
C ILE A 263 16.79 -2.51 -8.10
N ILE A 264 17.88 -2.47 -8.85
CA ILE A 264 18.93 -3.49 -8.85
C ILE A 264 20.13 -2.95 -8.08
N ILE A 265 20.55 -3.67 -7.05
CA ILE A 265 21.62 -3.25 -6.14
C ILE A 265 22.72 -4.30 -6.16
N GLN A 266 23.96 -3.88 -6.43
CA GLN A 266 25.13 -4.74 -6.40
C GLN A 266 25.94 -4.50 -5.13
N LEU A 267 26.01 -5.50 -4.26
CA LEU A 267 26.66 -5.40 -2.95
C LEU A 267 27.92 -6.27 -2.89
N SER A 268 28.88 -5.88 -2.06
CA SER A 268 30.05 -6.70 -1.73
C SER A 268 30.21 -6.76 -0.21
N PRO A 269 29.70 -7.83 0.44
CA PRO A 269 29.75 -7.95 1.89
C PRO A 269 31.19 -7.99 2.38
N LYS A 270 31.45 -7.35 3.53
CA LYS A 270 32.78 -7.25 4.13
C LYS A 270 33.14 -8.42 5.04
N ASN A 271 32.13 -9.10 5.57
CA ASN A 271 32.29 -10.16 6.56
C ASN A 271 31.15 -11.18 6.43
N MET A 272 31.28 -12.30 7.15
CA MET A 272 30.30 -13.38 7.12
C MET A 272 28.95 -13.00 7.72
N GLU A 273 28.91 -12.02 8.64
CA GLU A 273 27.66 -11.49 9.18
C GLU A 273 26.83 -10.81 8.08
N GLN A 274 27.45 -9.95 7.26
CA GLN A 274 26.77 -9.33 6.13
C GLN A 274 26.34 -10.37 5.08
N VAL A 275 27.14 -11.42 4.86
CA VAL A 275 26.73 -12.54 3.98
C VAL A 275 25.45 -13.19 4.51
N ALA A 276 25.37 -13.47 5.81
CA ALA A 276 24.19 -14.06 6.43
C ALA A 276 22.97 -13.12 6.37
N GLU A 277 23.16 -11.83 6.65
CA GLU A 277 22.11 -10.81 6.55
C GLU A 277 21.54 -10.73 5.12
N LEU A 278 22.39 -10.64 4.11
CA LEU A 278 21.96 -10.57 2.70
C LEU A 278 21.32 -11.87 2.22
N LYS A 279 21.85 -13.04 2.63
CA LYS A 279 21.21 -14.33 2.36
C LYS A 279 19.83 -14.42 3.00
N SER A 280 19.64 -13.86 4.19
CA SER A 280 18.32 -13.87 4.84
C SER A 280 17.27 -13.15 3.99
N LEU A 281 17.65 -12.21 3.12
CA LEU A 281 16.73 -11.43 2.27
C LEU A 281 16.06 -12.25 1.18
N HIS A 282 16.45 -13.51 0.94
CA HIS A 282 15.80 -14.35 -0.07
C HIS A 282 14.27 -14.36 0.12
N PRO A 283 13.49 -14.22 -0.96
CA PRO A 283 12.05 -14.41 -0.91
C PRO A 283 11.76 -15.85 -0.48
N GLY A 284 10.85 -16.04 0.49
CA GLY A 284 10.53 -17.39 0.99
C GLY A 284 9.89 -18.28 -0.07
N GLU A 285 10.00 -19.60 0.09
CA GLU A 285 9.42 -20.61 -0.82
C GLU A 285 7.88 -20.62 -0.82
N PHE A 286 7.25 -20.06 0.22
CA PHE A 286 5.80 -19.92 0.35
C PHE A 286 5.35 -18.51 -0.01
N HIS A 287 4.13 -18.36 -0.54
CA HIS A 287 3.49 -17.17 -1.14
C HIS A 287 3.56 -15.81 -0.40
N ASN A 288 4.29 -15.69 0.71
CA ASN A 288 4.58 -14.41 1.35
C ASN A 288 5.80 -13.76 0.70
N LYS A 289 5.51 -12.84 -0.23
CA LYS A 289 6.47 -11.90 -0.81
C LYS A 289 7.21 -11.15 0.31
N LYS A 290 8.54 -11.33 0.40
CA LYS A 290 9.36 -10.70 1.45
C LYS A 290 9.45 -9.20 1.22
N GLN A 291 9.02 -8.42 2.21
CA GLN A 291 9.08 -6.97 2.21
C GLN A 291 10.19 -6.48 3.13
N ILE A 292 10.89 -5.42 2.72
CA ILE A 292 12.00 -4.81 3.47
C ILE A 292 11.92 -3.29 3.42
N THR A 293 12.52 -2.64 4.41
CA THR A 293 12.84 -1.22 4.35
C THR A 293 14.01 -0.99 3.38
N TYR A 294 13.95 0.09 2.62
CA TYR A 294 14.95 0.46 1.65
C TYR A 294 15.19 1.97 1.69
N ALA A 295 16.46 2.38 1.60
CA ALA A 295 16.83 3.75 1.28
C ALA A 295 18.18 3.79 0.57
N ASP A 296 18.29 4.64 -0.44
CA ASP A 296 19.55 5.05 -1.05
C ASP A 296 19.61 6.59 -1.21
N GLN A 297 20.54 7.08 -2.03
CA GLN A 297 20.70 8.51 -2.28
C GLN A 297 19.48 9.15 -2.96
N HIS A 298 18.70 8.40 -3.73
CA HIS A 298 17.64 8.92 -4.59
C HIS A 298 16.25 8.61 -4.05
N ASP A 299 16.05 7.46 -3.42
CA ASP A 299 14.74 7.03 -2.99
C ASP A 299 14.75 6.22 -1.68
N ALA A 300 13.58 6.14 -1.05
CA ALA A 300 13.37 5.32 0.13
C ALA A 300 11.92 4.86 0.23
N GLY A 301 11.72 3.67 0.78
CA GLY A 301 10.39 3.11 0.92
C GLY A 301 10.39 1.67 1.43
N ILE A 302 9.22 1.05 1.40
CA ILE A 302 9.10 -0.39 1.56
C ILE A 302 9.09 -1.04 0.18
N MET A 303 9.99 -1.99 0.00
CA MET A 303 10.17 -2.71 -1.25
C MET A 303 9.92 -4.21 -1.04
N GLU A 304 9.43 -4.86 -2.09
CA GLU A 304 9.36 -6.31 -2.19
C GLU A 304 10.67 -6.86 -2.76
N VAL A 305 11.29 -7.84 -2.10
CA VAL A 305 12.47 -8.53 -2.63
C VAL A 305 12.04 -9.50 -3.72
N SER A 306 12.41 -9.20 -4.96
CA SER A 306 12.11 -10.04 -6.12
C SER A 306 13.14 -11.14 -6.33
N SER A 307 14.42 -10.84 -6.13
CA SER A 307 15.49 -11.81 -6.24
C SER A 307 16.69 -11.43 -5.39
N VAL A 308 17.37 -12.44 -4.86
CA VAL A 308 18.69 -12.31 -4.25
C VAL A 308 19.59 -13.31 -4.96
N LEU A 309 20.58 -12.81 -5.70
CA LEU A 309 21.55 -13.65 -6.40
C LEU A 309 22.90 -13.41 -5.74
N SER A 310 23.60 -14.48 -5.36
CA SER A 310 24.97 -14.40 -4.87
C SER A 310 25.91 -15.07 -5.87
N GLU A 311 26.98 -14.38 -6.23
CA GLU A 311 28.06 -14.92 -7.05
C GLU A 311 29.36 -14.88 -6.23
N SER A 312 30.17 -15.92 -6.34
CA SER A 312 31.47 -15.99 -5.67
C SER A 312 32.54 -16.27 -6.71
N LEU A 313 33.39 -15.29 -6.99
CA LEU A 313 34.48 -15.40 -7.96
C LEU A 313 35.81 -15.18 -7.23
N ALA A 314 36.72 -16.15 -7.35
CA ALA A 314 38.06 -16.10 -6.71
C ALA A 314 38.00 -15.72 -5.21
N GLY A 315 37.05 -16.29 -4.47
CA GLY A 315 36.89 -16.05 -3.02
C GLY A 315 36.22 -14.71 -2.66
N LYS A 316 35.85 -13.87 -3.63
CA LYS A 316 35.09 -12.64 -3.40
C LYS A 316 33.62 -12.87 -3.72
N THR A 317 32.77 -12.76 -2.71
CA THR A 317 31.32 -12.86 -2.87
C THR A 317 30.72 -11.49 -3.20
N SER A 318 29.82 -11.45 -4.18
CA SER A 318 28.96 -10.30 -4.48
C SER A 318 27.49 -10.72 -4.52
N PHE A 319 26.61 -9.78 -4.18
CA PHE A 319 25.17 -9.99 -4.21
C PHE A 319 24.52 -9.03 -5.20
N ASN A 320 23.62 -9.54 -6.05
CA ASN A 320 22.72 -8.75 -6.88
C ASN A 320 21.31 -8.91 -6.32
N ILE A 321 20.76 -7.83 -5.77
CA ILE A 321 19.43 -7.80 -5.18
C ILE A 321 18.51 -7.00 -6.09
N THR A 322 17.37 -7.58 -6.45
CA THR A 322 16.32 -6.90 -7.20
C THR A 322 15.16 -6.61 -6.25
N LEU A 323 14.84 -5.33 -6.11
CA LEU A 323 13.73 -4.83 -5.32
C LEU A 323 12.64 -4.31 -6.25
N LYS A 324 11.38 -4.56 -5.91
CA LYS A 324 10.23 -3.98 -6.60
C LYS A 324 9.45 -3.07 -5.67
N PRO A 325 9.01 -1.90 -6.14
CA PRO A 325 8.12 -1.06 -5.36
C PRO A 325 6.83 -1.82 -5.15
N ILE A 326 6.37 -1.82 -3.90
CA ILE A 326 5.03 -2.30 -3.61
C ILE A 326 4.09 -1.25 -4.22
N GLN A 327 3.14 -1.69 -5.06
CA GLN A 327 2.02 -0.83 -5.44
C GLN A 327 1.21 -0.55 -4.17
N ARG A 328 1.62 0.46 -3.41
CA ARG A 328 0.79 1.03 -2.38
C ARG A 328 -0.43 1.59 -3.10
N SER A 329 -1.60 1.00 -2.81
CA SER A 329 -2.84 1.76 -2.76
C SER A 329 -2.48 3.11 -2.14
N GLN A 330 -2.62 4.20 -2.88
CA GLN A 330 -2.16 5.53 -2.49
C GLN A 330 -2.89 6.09 -1.24
N ASN A 331 -3.63 5.24 -0.53
CA ASN A 331 -4.53 5.56 0.56
C ASN A 331 -4.17 4.86 1.88
N SER A 332 -2.88 4.58 2.14
CA SER A 332 -2.41 4.38 3.52
C SER A 332 -2.53 5.71 4.27
N SER A 333 -3.75 5.98 4.72
CA SER A 333 -4.19 7.17 5.43
C SER A 333 -3.53 7.21 6.81
N PHE A 334 -2.31 7.74 6.84
CA PHE A 334 -1.88 8.51 8.00
C PHE A 334 -2.55 9.87 7.90
N ILE A 335 -2.87 10.46 9.05
CA ILE A 335 -3.48 11.78 9.13
C ILE A 335 -2.56 12.73 8.37
N LEU A 336 -2.90 13.04 7.12
CA LEU A 336 -2.35 14.21 6.47
C LEU A 336 -2.73 15.35 7.40
N GLU A 337 -1.76 16.14 7.80
CA GLU A 337 -1.99 17.17 8.81
C GLU A 337 -3.11 18.06 8.32
N ALA A 338 -4.21 18.04 9.06
CA ALA A 338 -5.28 18.99 8.87
C ALA A 338 -4.94 20.21 9.71
N ASN A 339 -5.40 21.37 9.28
CA ASN A 339 -5.29 22.58 10.09
C ASN A 339 -5.88 22.31 11.49
N PHE A 340 -5.12 22.65 12.53
CA PHE A 340 -5.48 22.35 13.92
C PHE A 340 -4.93 23.44 14.84
N ASN A 341 -5.76 23.97 15.75
CA ASN A 341 -5.36 24.97 16.74
C ASN A 341 -4.49 26.12 16.18
N ASN A 342 -4.95 26.77 15.11
CA ASN A 342 -4.25 27.85 14.40
C ASN A 342 -2.96 27.46 13.66
N TYR A 343 -2.56 26.19 13.69
CA TYR A 343 -1.49 25.68 12.83
C TYR A 343 -2.11 25.16 11.52
N SER A 344 -1.55 25.60 10.41
CA SER A 344 -1.76 24.99 9.10
C SER A 344 -1.18 23.58 9.05
N ALA A 345 -1.67 22.80 8.10
CA ALA A 345 -1.08 21.51 7.73
C ALA A 345 0.45 21.58 7.56
N ASP A 346 0.96 22.66 6.97
CA ASP A 346 2.38 22.84 6.66
C ASP A 346 3.20 23.15 7.92
N GLU A 347 2.67 23.98 8.81
CA GLU A 347 3.34 24.28 10.09
C GLU A 347 3.41 23.03 10.99
N ILE A 348 2.36 22.20 11.02
CA ILE A 348 2.40 20.94 11.76
C ILE A 348 3.44 19.99 11.16
N ALA A 349 3.57 19.96 9.83
CA ALA A 349 4.57 19.16 9.14
C ALA A 349 5.99 19.59 9.53
N GLU A 350 6.24 20.90 9.51
CA GLU A 350 7.52 21.48 9.93
C GLU A 350 7.83 21.09 11.38
N LEU A 351 6.90 21.30 12.31
CA LEU A 351 7.09 20.95 13.72
C LEU A 351 7.43 19.46 13.91
N ARG A 352 6.82 18.56 13.13
CA ARG A 352 7.10 17.13 13.19
C ARG A 352 8.42 16.75 12.52
N ILE A 353 8.82 17.43 11.44
CA ILE A 353 10.15 17.28 10.86
C ILE A 353 11.22 17.75 11.86
N ARG A 354 10.99 18.87 12.56
CA ARG A 354 11.86 19.36 13.64
C ARG A 354 11.94 18.35 14.79
N GLN A 355 10.83 17.78 15.22
CA GLN A 355 10.83 16.68 16.20
C GLN A 355 11.66 15.48 15.73
N MET A 356 11.49 15.06 14.48
CA MET A 356 12.20 13.90 13.92
C MET A 356 13.71 14.14 13.78
N LEU A 357 14.11 15.26 13.18
CA LEU A 357 15.50 15.55 12.83
C LEU A 357 16.28 16.22 13.95
N LEU A 358 15.65 17.08 14.74
CA LEU A 358 16.31 17.87 15.78
C LEU A 358 16.02 17.34 17.19
N GLY A 359 14.96 16.54 17.37
CA GLY A 359 14.52 16.06 18.68
C GLY A 359 13.73 17.11 19.47
N GLU A 360 13.26 18.17 18.80
CA GLU A 360 12.48 19.24 19.44
C GLU A 360 11.09 18.76 19.86
N ALA A 361 10.63 19.17 21.04
CA ALA A 361 9.31 18.81 21.53
C ALA A 361 8.22 19.57 20.75
N LEU A 362 7.11 18.88 20.44
CA LEU A 362 5.94 19.52 19.87
C LEU A 362 5.27 20.44 20.91
N PRO A 363 4.62 21.54 20.50
CA PRO A 363 3.73 22.32 21.36
C PRO A 363 2.71 21.41 22.06
N LYS A 364 2.35 21.69 23.32
CA LYS A 364 1.57 20.74 24.17
C LYS A 364 0.22 20.34 23.56
N ASP A 365 -0.44 21.27 22.90
CA ASP A 365 -1.73 21.08 22.24
C ASP A 365 -1.59 20.24 20.96
N ILE A 366 -0.58 20.53 20.14
CA ILE A 366 -0.21 19.71 18.98
C ILE A 366 0.20 18.31 19.43
N GLY A 367 1.08 18.20 20.42
CA GLY A 367 1.56 16.94 20.99
C GLY A 367 0.49 16.14 21.71
N ARG A 368 -0.68 16.69 22.03
CA ARG A 368 -1.82 15.90 22.54
C ARG A 368 -2.59 15.22 21.41
N PHE A 369 -2.71 15.89 20.27
CA PHE A 369 -3.46 15.41 19.11
C PHE A 369 -2.58 14.59 18.15
N PHE A 370 -1.30 14.96 18.03
CA PHE A 370 -0.24 14.31 17.26
C PHE A 370 0.95 13.94 18.16
N PRO A 371 0.75 13.09 19.20
CA PRO A 371 1.77 12.83 20.22
C PRO A 371 3.05 12.18 19.71
N THR A 372 3.01 11.51 18.57
CA THR A 372 4.14 10.70 18.09
C THR A 372 4.04 10.54 16.57
N THR A 373 5.18 10.66 15.89
CA THR A 373 5.23 10.32 14.46
C THR A 373 5.22 8.81 14.30
N GLN A 374 4.16 8.30 13.69
CA GLN A 374 3.99 6.88 13.38
C GLN A 374 4.44 6.58 11.95
N ILE A 375 5.23 5.52 11.81
CA ILE A 375 5.73 5.03 10.52
C ILE A 375 5.35 3.57 10.38
N THR A 376 4.61 3.23 9.32
CA THR A 376 4.37 1.82 8.99
C THR A 376 5.61 1.22 8.37
N ALA A 377 6.22 0.28 9.08
CA ALA A 377 7.26 -0.62 8.63
C ALA A 377 6.66 -1.82 7.87
N PRO A 378 7.48 -2.67 7.23
CA PRO A 378 7.02 -3.89 6.55
C PRO A 378 6.15 -4.76 7.47
N TYR A 379 5.20 -5.50 6.89
CA TYR A 379 4.26 -6.37 7.62
C TYR A 379 3.34 -5.64 8.61
N ASN A 380 3.01 -4.37 8.35
CA ASN A 380 2.09 -3.54 9.14
C ASN A 380 2.52 -3.32 10.61
N HIS A 381 3.81 -3.38 10.89
CA HIS A 381 4.32 -2.94 12.18
C HIS A 381 4.44 -1.41 12.20
N THR A 382 3.92 -0.75 13.24
CA THR A 382 4.03 0.71 13.38
C THR A 382 5.20 1.06 14.30
N VAL A 383 6.13 1.85 13.80
CA VAL A 383 7.25 2.43 14.56
C VAL A 383 6.88 3.82 15.03
N GLU A 384 7.16 4.11 16.30
CA GLU A 384 6.83 5.36 16.97
C GLU A 384 8.08 6.22 17.19
N VAL A 385 8.12 7.43 16.61
CA VAL A 385 9.21 8.39 16.81
C VAL A 385 8.78 9.45 17.83
N LYS A 386 9.33 9.35 19.05
CA LYS A 386 9.00 10.25 20.18
C LYS A 386 10.04 11.34 20.45
N LYS A 387 11.32 11.04 20.27
CA LYS A 387 12.45 11.89 20.69
C LYS A 387 13.48 12.14 19.56
N GLY A 388 13.02 12.12 18.32
CA GLY A 388 13.88 12.16 17.14
C GLY A 388 14.43 10.78 16.73
N ILE A 389 15.03 10.72 15.55
CA ILE A 389 15.43 9.45 14.90
C ILE A 389 16.92 9.11 15.05
N PHE A 390 17.74 10.09 15.45
CA PHE A 390 19.20 9.95 15.49
C PHE A 390 19.79 9.39 16.79
N PRO A 391 19.26 9.69 18.00
CA PRO A 391 19.88 9.23 19.24
C PRO A 391 20.02 7.70 19.34
N GLU A 392 18.99 6.94 18.98
CA GLU A 392 19.05 5.47 18.98
C GLU A 392 20.05 4.91 17.98
N LEU A 393 20.15 5.53 16.80
CA LEU A 393 21.13 5.15 15.79
C LEU A 393 22.55 5.48 16.24
N TRP A 394 22.73 6.64 16.89
CA TRP A 394 24.01 7.06 17.46
C TRP A 394 24.46 6.09 18.55
N ALA A 395 23.57 5.67 19.45
CA ALA A 395 23.92 4.70 20.50
C ALA A 395 24.52 3.40 19.93
N LYS A 396 24.03 2.95 18.76
CA LYS A 396 24.52 1.77 18.03
C LYS A 396 25.85 2.01 17.29
N LEU A 397 26.09 3.23 16.80
CA LEU A 397 27.19 3.56 15.88
C LEU A 397 28.26 4.50 16.45
N GLN A 398 28.14 4.96 17.70
CA GLN A 398 29.07 5.90 18.33
C GLN A 398 30.53 5.42 18.39
N LYS A 399 30.76 4.11 18.29
CA LYS A 399 32.11 3.52 18.21
C LYS A 399 32.77 3.75 16.84
N GLU A 400 31.98 4.05 15.81
CA GLU A 400 32.44 4.34 14.46
C GLU A 400 31.84 5.67 13.93
N PRO A 401 32.17 6.84 14.53
CA PRO A 401 31.54 8.13 14.20
C PRO A 401 31.64 8.51 12.72
N ARG A 402 32.71 8.08 12.04
CA ARG A 402 32.91 8.31 10.60
C ARG A 402 31.85 7.63 9.73
N LEU A 403 31.28 6.52 10.22
CA LEU A 403 30.21 5.79 9.53
C LEU A 403 28.82 6.28 9.92
N PHE A 404 28.70 7.06 10.99
CA PHE A 404 27.40 7.52 11.46
C PHE A 404 26.73 8.46 10.46
N LEU A 405 27.40 9.54 10.03
CA LEU A 405 26.75 10.57 9.22
C LEU A 405 26.14 10.04 7.90
N PRO A 406 26.83 9.20 7.09
CA PRO A 406 26.22 8.65 5.87
C PRO A 406 25.05 7.71 6.15
N LYS A 407 25.12 6.92 7.23
CA LYS A 407 24.04 6.01 7.64
C LYS A 407 22.84 6.76 8.23
N ALA A 408 23.12 7.81 9.02
CA ALA A 408 22.13 8.73 9.55
C ALA A 408 21.41 9.48 8.42
N TRP A 409 22.12 9.84 7.35
CA TRP A 409 21.52 10.46 6.17
C TRP A 409 20.47 9.54 5.54
N LEU A 410 20.80 8.26 5.29
CA LEU A 410 19.84 7.26 4.77
C LEU A 410 18.66 7.05 5.72
N TRP A 411 18.95 6.98 7.02
CA TRP A 411 17.94 6.84 8.06
C TRP A 411 16.96 8.01 8.01
N ALA A 412 17.46 9.24 7.92
CA ALA A 412 16.62 10.43 7.80
C ALA A 412 15.74 10.41 6.54
N VAL A 413 16.32 10.11 5.37
CA VAL A 413 15.53 10.04 4.12
C VAL A 413 14.43 9.00 4.21
N TYR A 414 14.72 7.80 4.73
CA TYR A 414 13.69 6.78 4.97
C TYR A 414 12.57 7.30 5.86
N TYR A 415 12.91 7.82 7.04
CA TYR A 415 11.92 8.25 8.02
C TYR A 415 11.08 9.44 7.53
N LEU A 416 11.69 10.40 6.82
CA LEU A 416 11.02 11.57 6.25
C LEU A 416 10.01 11.21 5.15
N LYS A 417 10.39 10.30 4.23
CA LYS A 417 9.49 9.81 3.18
C LYS A 417 8.38 8.92 3.75
N MET A 418 8.73 8.08 4.71
CA MET A 418 7.81 7.08 5.27
C MET A 418 6.79 7.66 6.25
N SER A 419 7.09 8.79 6.88
CA SER A 419 6.12 9.57 7.65
C SER A 419 5.15 10.36 6.78
N GLN A 420 5.34 10.38 5.45
CA GLN A 420 4.57 11.16 4.47
C GLN A 420 4.57 12.68 4.74
N LEU A 421 5.56 13.19 5.48
CA LEU A 421 5.72 14.62 5.72
C LEU A 421 6.23 15.34 4.46
N VAL A 422 7.07 14.65 3.68
CA VAL A 422 7.61 15.14 2.40
C VAL A 422 7.52 14.06 1.32
N GLU A 423 7.35 14.49 0.08
CA GLU A 423 7.44 13.64 -1.12
C GLU A 423 8.89 13.56 -1.60
N ASP A 424 9.54 14.73 -1.71
CA ASP A 424 10.91 14.86 -2.17
C ASP A 424 11.80 15.51 -1.11
N VAL A 425 12.99 14.94 -0.91
CA VAL A 425 14.07 15.56 -0.13
C VAL A 425 14.94 16.36 -1.10
N LEU A 426 14.85 17.69 -1.04
CA LEU A 426 15.58 18.58 -1.93
C LEU A 426 17.00 18.87 -1.42
N GLU A 427 17.15 18.92 -0.10
CA GLU A 427 18.43 19.12 0.59
C GLU A 427 18.41 18.42 1.94
N LEU A 428 19.48 17.70 2.27
CA LEU A 428 19.73 17.19 3.62
C LEU A 428 21.24 17.23 3.88
N GLU A 429 21.63 18.05 4.83
CA GLU A 429 23.02 18.24 5.26
C GLU A 429 23.14 17.92 6.74
N LEU A 430 24.00 16.95 7.08
CA LEU A 430 24.33 16.56 8.45
C LEU A 430 25.75 17.03 8.76
N GLY A 431 25.88 18.00 9.66
CA GLY A 431 27.14 18.63 10.03
C GLY A 431 28.03 17.74 10.90
N SER A 432 29.30 18.14 11.02
CA SER A 432 30.25 17.49 11.92
C SER A 432 29.76 17.51 13.38
N ILE A 433 29.82 16.35 14.04
CA ILE A 433 29.40 16.18 15.42
C ILE A 433 30.45 16.80 16.36
N LYS A 434 30.02 17.72 17.23
CA LYS A 434 30.85 18.32 18.28
C LYS A 434 30.08 18.29 19.59
N ASN A 435 30.69 17.80 20.68
CA ASN A 435 30.05 17.71 21.99
C ASN A 435 28.68 17.00 21.97
N LYS A 436 28.55 15.92 21.18
CA LYS A 436 27.29 15.18 20.93
C LYS A 436 26.18 16.01 20.26
N VAL A 437 26.51 17.15 19.67
CA VAL A 437 25.58 17.97 18.89
C VAL A 437 25.90 17.85 17.41
N MET A 438 24.89 17.60 16.60
CA MET A 438 24.96 17.48 15.15
C MET A 438 24.10 18.58 14.50
N PRO A 439 24.70 19.54 13.79
CA PRO A 439 23.95 20.49 12.97
C PRO A 439 23.18 19.77 11.86
N VAL A 440 21.94 20.19 11.60
CA VAL A 440 21.10 19.65 10.53
C VAL A 440 20.52 20.81 9.72
N ARG A 441 20.66 20.73 8.40
CA ARG A 441 19.91 21.54 7.43
C ARG A 441 19.10 20.62 6.55
N PHE A 442 17.84 20.95 6.36
CA PHE A 442 16.90 20.18 5.57
C PHE A 442 16.02 21.10 4.74
N ARG A 443 15.78 20.72 3.49
CA ARG A 443 14.76 21.28 2.62
C ARG A 443 13.99 20.16 1.95
N GLY A 444 12.68 20.15 2.08
CA GLY A 444 11.82 19.11 1.53
C GLY A 444 10.55 19.66 0.92
N LYS A 445 10.07 18.99 -0.12
CA LYS A 445 8.85 19.34 -0.83
C LYS A 445 7.72 18.44 -0.35
N ARG A 446 6.59 19.02 0.04
CA ARG A 446 5.40 18.26 0.43
C ARG A 446 4.66 17.68 -0.77
N ARG A 447 3.90 16.60 -0.53
CA ARG A 447 2.94 16.06 -1.50
C ARG A 447 1.68 16.92 -1.54
N VAL A 448 1.19 17.25 -2.73
CA VAL A 448 -0.04 18.05 -2.89
C VAL A 448 -1.19 17.21 -3.42
N TYR A 449 -2.39 17.43 -2.89
CA TYR A 449 -3.62 16.72 -3.28
C TYR A 449 -4.66 17.61 -4.01
N SER A 450 -4.38 18.91 -4.18
CA SER A 450 -5.22 19.88 -4.91
C SER A 450 -4.36 20.83 -5.74
N ASN A 451 -4.95 21.67 -6.61
CA ASN A 451 -4.27 22.59 -7.54
C ASN A 451 -3.49 23.76 -6.88
N GLN A 452 -2.71 23.49 -5.84
CA GLN A 452 -1.82 24.45 -5.18
C GLN A 452 -0.36 24.07 -5.45
N GLU A 453 0.53 25.05 -5.38
CA GLU A 453 1.95 24.76 -5.45
C GLU A 453 2.40 23.97 -4.21
N PRO A 454 3.27 22.96 -4.37
CA PRO A 454 3.81 22.20 -3.26
C PRO A 454 4.60 23.07 -2.28
N CYS A 455 4.16 23.08 -1.02
CA CYS A 455 4.87 23.76 0.05
C CYS A 455 6.27 23.16 0.24
N ILE A 456 7.27 24.04 0.35
CA ILE A 456 8.65 23.69 0.67
C ILE A 456 8.84 23.97 2.16
N ILE A 457 9.27 22.93 2.89
CA ILE A 457 9.61 23.05 4.31
C ILE A 457 11.12 23.16 4.43
N GLU A 458 11.56 24.14 5.21
CA GLU A 458 12.96 24.36 5.55
C GLU A 458 13.18 24.19 7.05
N VAL A 459 14.16 23.38 7.43
CA VAL A 459 14.53 23.17 8.83
C VAL A 459 16.03 23.36 8.98
N LEU A 460 16.40 24.25 9.90
CA LEU A 460 17.76 24.46 10.35
C LEU A 460 17.80 24.36 11.87
N GLY A 461 18.74 23.57 12.40
CA GLY A 461 18.91 23.45 13.84
C GLY A 461 19.98 22.44 14.23
N ASN A 462 19.96 22.06 15.50
CA ASN A 462 20.94 21.17 16.11
C ASN A 462 20.23 19.96 16.73
N CYS A 463 20.69 18.77 16.40
CA CYS A 463 20.26 17.52 17.04
C CYS A 463 21.23 17.13 18.16
N THR A 464 20.71 16.86 19.35
CA THR A 464 21.51 16.33 20.47
C THR A 464 21.48 14.81 20.45
N LEU A 465 22.64 14.17 20.43
CA LEU A 465 22.84 12.73 20.30
C LEU A 465 23.05 12.02 21.66
N SER A 466 22.56 12.59 22.75
CA SER A 466 22.59 11.94 24.06
C SER A 466 21.53 10.83 24.13
N ALA A 467 21.94 9.64 24.56
CA ALA A 467 21.05 8.49 24.81
C ALA A 467 20.11 8.76 25.98
#